data_AF-A0A8B3N8Y0-F1
#
_entry.id   AF-A0A8B3N8Y0-F1
#
_cell.length_a   1.000
_cell.length_b   1.000
_cell.length_c   1.000
_cell.angle_alpha   90.00
_cell.angle_beta   90.00
_cell.angle_gamma   90.00
#
_symmetry.space_group_name_H-M   'P 1'
#
loop_
_entity.id
_entity.type
_entity.pdbx_description
1 polymer ?
#
loop_
_entity_poly.entity_id
_entity_poly.type
_entity_poly.pdbx_seq_one_letter_code
_entity_poly.pdbx_strand_id
1 'polypeptide(L)' 'AYVPKKDLEEPITEIENADLWGGTVTLRNGWRLMLPDLPRDTRLPITVEAMKISDGA' A
#
# COMPACT_ATOMS: atom_id res chain seq x y z
N ALA A 1 5.29 -5.41 -2.19
CA ALA A 1 5.27 -3.99 -2.61
C ALA A 1 6.66 -3.40 -2.40
N TYR A 2 7.10 -2.54 -3.32
CA TYR A 2 8.39 -1.84 -3.23
C TYR A 2 8.15 -0.38 -2.85
N VAL A 3 8.92 0.13 -1.88
CA VAL A 3 8.90 1.52 -1.41
C VAL A 3 10.26 2.16 -1.71
N PRO A 4 10.41 2.85 -2.87
CA PRO A 4 11.70 3.36 -3.33
C PRO A 4 12.40 4.29 -2.34
N LYS A 5 11.66 5.18 -1.67
CA LYS A 5 12.19 6.16 -0.70
C LYS A 5 12.95 5.50 0.47
N LYS A 6 12.68 4.23 0.73
CA LYS A 6 13.22 3.47 1.86
C LYS A 6 14.02 2.26 1.41
N ASP A 7 14.17 2.09 0.09
CA ASP A 7 14.74 0.92 -0.55
C ASP A 7 14.26 -0.39 0.09
N LEU A 8 12.93 -0.48 0.25
CA LEU A 8 12.27 -1.54 1.01
C LEU A 8 11.33 -2.32 0.11
N GLU A 9 11.50 -3.64 0.07
CA GLU A 9 10.55 -4.55 -0.56
C GLU A 9 9.97 -5.52 0.46
N GLU A 10 8.65 -5.48 0.65
CA GLU A 10 7.95 -6.33 1.61
C GLU A 10 6.63 -6.86 1.03
N PRO A 11 6.23 -8.12 1.31
CA PRO A 11 4.93 -8.61 0.87
C PRO A 11 3.81 -7.89 1.62
N ILE A 12 2.67 -7.76 0.94
CA ILE A 12 1.42 -7.28 1.56
C ILE A 12 0.82 -8.45 2.34
N THR A 13 0.54 -8.26 3.61
CA THR A 13 -0.06 -9.27 4.50
C THR A 13 -1.54 -9.04 4.74
N GLU A 14 -2.01 -7.80 4.61
CA GLU A 14 -3.41 -7.43 4.79
C GLU A 14 -3.80 -6.35 3.79
N ILE A 15 -5.06 -6.39 3.36
CA ILE A 15 -5.65 -5.41 2.46
C ILE A 15 -7.03 -5.05 3.05
N GLU A 16 -7.25 -3.76 3.29
CA GLU A 16 -8.51 -3.26 3.84
C GLU A 16 -9.65 -3.35 2.83
N ASN A 17 -9.39 -2.92 1.59
CA ASN A 17 -10.34 -3.00 0.48
C ASN A 17 -10.04 -4.21 -0.39
N ALA A 18 -11.02 -5.09 -0.62
CA ALA A 18 -10.86 -6.26 -1.49
C ALA A 18 -10.41 -5.89 -2.93
N ASP A 19 -10.74 -4.68 -3.40
CA ASP A 19 -10.31 -4.15 -4.70
C ASP A 19 -8.89 -3.54 -4.70
N LEU A 20 -8.12 -3.69 -3.61
CA LEU A 20 -6.78 -3.14 -3.33
C LEU A 20 -6.73 -1.61 -3.18
N TRP A 21 -7.36 -0.87 -4.08
CA TRP A 21 -7.27 0.58 -4.16
C TRP A 21 -8.25 1.31 -3.24
N GLY A 22 -7.96 2.58 -2.94
CA GLY A 22 -8.84 3.42 -2.10
C GLY A 22 -8.92 3.00 -0.63
N GLY A 23 -7.96 2.21 -0.15
CA GLY A 23 -7.86 1.77 1.24
C GLY A 23 -6.42 1.52 1.67
N THR A 24 -6.25 0.93 2.85
CA THR A 24 -4.93 0.66 3.43
C THR A 24 -4.44 -0.75 3.11
N VAL A 25 -3.14 -0.89 2.89
CA VAL A 25 -2.43 -2.18 2.90
C VAL A 25 -1.44 -2.25 4.05
N THR A 26 -1.33 -3.42 4.67
CA THR A 26 -0.31 -3.72 5.68
C THR A 26 0.82 -4.50 5.03
N LEU A 27 2.06 -4.03 5.17
CA LEU A 27 3.27 -4.75 4.79
C LEU A 27 3.72 -5.65 5.95
N ARG A 28 4.43 -6.74 5.64
CA ARG A 28 4.94 -7.70 6.63
C ARG A 28 5.78 -7.07 7.76
N ASN A 29 6.44 -5.94 7.52
CA ASN A 29 7.18 -5.20 8.55
C ASN A 29 6.31 -4.31 9.45
N GLY A 30 4.98 -4.43 9.36
CA GLY A 30 4.00 -3.67 10.13
C GLY A 30 3.66 -2.29 9.56
N TRP A 31 4.21 -1.89 8.41
CA TRP A 31 3.87 -0.60 7.81
C TRP A 31 2.49 -0.62 7.20
N ARG A 32 1.69 0.40 7.51
CA ARG A 32 0.40 0.65 6.87
C ARG A 32 0.50 1.78 5.86
N LEU A 33 0.08 1.51 4.63
CA LEU A 33 0.12 2.46 3.51
C LEU A 33 -1.29 2.67 2.97
N MET A 34 -1.78 3.91 2.98
CA MET A 34 -3.00 4.31 2.29
C MET A 34 -2.70 4.45 0.80
N LEU A 35 -3.39 3.66 -0.02
CA LEU A 35 -3.29 3.71 -1.48
C LEU A 35 -4.29 4.72 -2.06
N PRO A 36 -4.00 5.33 -3.23
CA PRO A 36 -4.96 6.18 -3.90
C PRO A 36 -6.17 5.36 -4.37
N ASP A 37 -7.30 6.03 -4.58
CA ASP A 37 -8.48 5.43 -5.19
C ASP A 37 -8.27 5.31 -6.71
N LEU A 38 -8.14 4.08 -7.19
CA LEU A 38 -7.91 3.73 -8.59
C LEU A 38 -8.88 2.60 -9.00
N PRO A 39 -9.20 2.48 -10.30
CA PRO A 39 -10.00 1.37 -10.79
C PRO A 39 -9.40 0.01 -10.46
N ARG A 40 -10.25 -0.97 -10.12
CA ARG A 40 -9.82 -2.35 -9.80
C ARG A 40 -9.05 -3.04 -10.93
N ASP A 41 -9.26 -2.62 -12.17
CA ASP A 41 -8.62 -3.16 -13.38
C ASP A 41 -7.32 -2.44 -13.76
N THR A 42 -6.83 -1.55 -12.88
CA THR A 42 -5.51 -0.94 -13.00
C THR A 42 -4.44 -2.03 -13.13
N ARG A 43 -3.71 -2.01 -14.24
CA ARG A 43 -2.69 -3.02 -14.54
C ARG A 43 -1.43 -2.78 -13.71
N LEU A 44 -0.89 -3.86 -13.16
CA LEU A 44 0.38 -3.88 -12.42
C LEU A 44 1.52 -4.34 -13.36
N PRO A 45 2.79 -3.93 -13.11
CA PRO A 45 3.24 -3.05 -12.02
C PRO A 45 2.99 -1.56 -12.30
N ILE A 46 2.68 -0.78 -11.25
CA ILE A 46 2.49 0.67 -11.31
C ILE A 46 3.18 1.34 -10.11
N THR A 47 3.67 2.56 -10.30
CA THR A 47 4.14 3.44 -9.22
C THR A 47 3.04 4.43 -8.87
N VAL A 48 2.72 4.53 -7.58
CA VAL A 48 1.72 5.45 -7.05
C VAL A 48 2.28 6.17 -5.83
N GLU A 49 1.75 7.35 -5.55
CA GLU A 49 1.98 8.01 -4.26
C GLU A 49 1.05 7.39 -3.22
N ALA A 50 1.63 6.91 -2.12
CA ALA A 50 0.91 6.31 -0.99
C ALA A 50 1.32 6.99 0.32
N MET A 51 0.38 7.16 1.23
CA MET A 51 0.65 7.78 2.53
C MET A 51 0.90 6.72 3.59
N LYS A 52 2.05 6.77 4.27
CA LYS A 52 2.29 5.92 5.44
C LYS A 52 1.43 6.41 6.60
N ILE A 53 0.59 5.54 7.15
CA ILE A 53 -0.18 5.80 8.36
C ILE A 53 0.72 5.48 9.56
N SER A 54 1.01 6.48 10.38
CA SER A 54 1.50 6.28 11.74
C SER A 54 0.31 6.16 12.66
N ASP A 55 0.21 5.08 13.44
CA ASP A 55 -0.71 5.07 14.58
C ASP A 55 -0.29 6.17 15.54
N GLY A 56 -1.05 7.27 15.54
CA GLY A 56 -0.89 8.33 16.49
C GLY A 56 -1.62 7.97 17.77
N ALA A 57 -0.91 7.36 18.73
CA ALA A 57 -1.00 7.55 20.19
C ALA A 57 0.03 6.64 20.89
#